data_AF-A0A4Q2Y0E9-F1
#
_entry.id   AF-A0A4Q2Y0E9-F1
#
_cell.length_a   1.000
_cell.length_b   1.000
_cell.length_c   1.000
_cell.angle_alpha   90.00
_cell.angle_beta   90.00
_cell.angle_gamma   90.00
#
_symmetry.space_group_name_H-M   'P 1'
#
loop_
_entity.id
_entity.type
_entity.pdbx_description
1 polymer ?
#
loop_
_entity_poly.entity_id
_entity_poly.type
_entity_poly.pdbx_seq_one_letter_code
_entity_poly.pdbx_strand_id
1 'polypeptide(L)' 'WQGDGFLYKMVRLMTGAALHAAGGRIRLDDLAAMLDQPAGLPLGKSPLCAPSDGLFLEEVVY' A
#
# COMPACT_ATOMS: atom_id res chain seq x y z
N TRP A 1 -0.10 10.89 -3.52
CA TRP A 1 -0.45 10.63 -2.10
C TRP A 1 -0.09 11.88 -1.32
N GLN A 2 -0.98 12.34 -0.43
CA GLN A 2 -0.72 13.49 0.45
C GLN A 2 -0.94 13.03 1.90
N GLY A 3 -0.13 13.52 2.83
CA GLY A 3 -0.23 13.19 4.25
C GLY A 3 0.92 13.75 5.05
N ASP A 4 0.75 13.84 6.37
CA ASP A 4 1.72 14.45 7.30
C ASP A 4 2.94 13.57 7.56
N GLY A 5 2.86 12.30 7.17
CA GLY A 5 3.94 11.34 7.29
C GLY A 5 3.53 9.98 6.73
N PHE A 6 4.52 9.24 6.27
CA PHE A 6 4.32 7.89 5.73
C PHE A 6 5.29 6.93 6.41
N LEU A 7 4.80 5.74 6.77
CA LEU A 7 5.66 4.67 7.25
C LEU A 7 6.60 4.17 6.15
N TYR A 8 7.67 3.48 6.55
CA TYR A 8 8.59 2.86 5.61
C TYR A 8 7.83 1.96 4.62
N LYS A 9 8.04 2.20 3.32
CA LYS A 9 7.40 1.52 2.17
C LYS A 9 5.87 1.67 2.08
N MET A 10 5.20 2.42 2.95
CA MET A 10 3.73 2.54 3.00
C MET A 10 3.12 2.84 1.62
N VAL A 11 3.58 3.93 1.00
CA VAL A 11 3.09 4.37 -0.32
C VAL A 11 3.29 3.29 -1.38
N ARG A 12 4.46 2.63 -1.41
CA ARG A 12 4.76 1.59 -2.41
C ARG A 12 3.93 0.33 -2.21
N LEU A 13 3.66 -0.06 -0.96
CA LEU A 13 2.80 -1.19 -0.63
C LEU A 13 1.34 -0.92 -1.00
N MET A 14 0.85 0.30 -0.75
CA MET A 14 -0.50 0.72 -1.14
C MET A 14 -0.66 0.78 -2.66
N THR A 15 0.27 1.43 -3.37
CA THR A 15 0.25 1.50 -4.83
C THR A 15 0.32 0.10 -5.46
N GLY A 16 1.22 -0.76 -4.99
CA GLY A 16 1.34 -2.12 -5.54
C GLY A 16 0.08 -2.95 -5.29
N ALA A 17 -0.49 -2.90 -4.09
CA ALA A 17 -1.73 -3.60 -3.79
C ALA A 17 -2.91 -3.11 -4.64
N ALA A 18 -3.04 -1.79 -4.85
CA ALA A 18 -4.06 -1.20 -5.71
C ALA A 18 -3.93 -1.68 -7.17
N LEU A 19 -2.70 -1.72 -7.72
CA LEU A 19 -2.46 -2.23 -9.07
C LEU A 19 -2.80 -3.71 -9.22
N HIS A 20 -2.53 -4.52 -8.18
CA HIS A 20 -2.89 -5.94 -8.18
C HIS A 20 -4.41 -6.14 -8.10
N ALA A 21 -5.11 -5.36 -7.29
CA ALA A 21 -6.58 -5.41 -7.19
C ALA A 21 -7.24 -4.96 -8.50
N ALA A 22 -6.78 -3.84 -9.07
CA ALA A 22 -7.28 -3.33 -10.35
C ALA A 22 -7.03 -4.31 -11.51
N GLY A 23 -5.91 -5.03 -11.48
CA GLY A 23 -5.58 -6.08 -12.45
C GLY A 23 -6.24 -7.44 -12.19
N GLY A 24 -7.12 -7.56 -11.18
CA GLY A 24 -7.82 -8.81 -10.84
C GLY A 24 -6.91 -9.90 -10.26
N ARG A 25 -5.69 -9.57 -9.83
CA ARG A 25 -4.73 -10.54 -9.25
C ARG A 25 -4.98 -10.83 -7.78
N ILE A 26 -5.66 -9.91 -7.09
CA ILE A 26 -6.22 -10.11 -5.74
C ILE A 26 -7.65 -9.59 -5.73
N ARG A 27 -8.48 -10.08 -4.82
CA ARG A 27 -9.84 -9.55 -4.65
C ARG A 27 -9.78 -8.24 -3.90
N LEU A 28 -10.77 -7.37 -4.16
CA LEU A 28 -10.92 -6.13 -3.40
C LEU A 28 -11.18 -6.41 -1.92
N ASP A 29 -11.94 -7.46 -1.61
CA ASP A 29 -12.21 -7.92 -0.24
C ASP A 29 -10.91 -8.30 0.50
N ASP A 30 -9.98 -8.96 -0.19
CA ASP A 30 -8.69 -9.36 0.41
C ASP A 30 -7.84 -8.13 0.72
N LEU A 31 -7.82 -7.15 -0.19
CA LEU A 31 -7.15 -5.87 0.04
C LEU A 31 -7.76 -5.12 1.23
N ALA A 32 -9.09 -5.06 1.32
CA ALA A 32 -9.78 -4.44 2.44
C ALA A 32 -9.44 -5.13 3.76
N ALA A 33 -9.46 -6.47 3.79
CA ALA A 33 -9.10 -7.25 4.98
C ALA A 33 -7.65 -7.03 5.41
N MET A 34 -6.71 -6.85 4.47
CA MET A 34 -5.31 -6.54 4.79
C MET A 34 -5.12 -5.13 5.39
N LEU A 35 -5.95 -4.16 5.00
CA LEU A 35 -5.93 -2.81 5.54
C LEU A 35 -6.54 -2.74 6.95
N ASP A 36 -7.58 -3.54 7.20
CA ASP A 36 -8.34 -3.56 8.46
C ASP A 36 -8.16 -4.87 9.26
N GLN A 37 -6.92 -5.33 9.37
CA GLN A 37 -6.59 -6.52 10.15
C GLN A 37 -6.19 -6.15 11.59
N PRO A 38 -6.46 -7.03 12.58
CA PRO A 38 -6.11 -6.78 13.97
C PRO A 38 -4.59 -6.72 14.19
N ALA A 39 -4.21 -6.17 15.34
CA ALA A 39 -2.82 -6.18 15.79
C ALA A 39 -2.27 -7.62 15.79
N GLY A 40 -0.99 -7.77 15.45
CA GLY A 40 -0.35 -9.08 15.22
C GLY A 40 -0.39 -9.53 13.76
N LEU A 41 -1.14 -8.85 12.89
CA LEU A 41 -1.16 -9.06 11.44
C LEU A 41 -1.43 -10.53 11.04
N PRO A 42 -2.61 -11.09 11.33
CA PRO A 42 -2.91 -12.50 11.05
C PRO A 42 -2.88 -12.85 9.56
N LEU A 43 -3.10 -11.88 8.67
CA LEU A 43 -2.96 -12.04 7.22
C LEU A 43 -1.53 -11.77 6.74
N GLY A 44 -0.62 -11.50 7.66
CA GLY A 44 0.75 -11.11 7.39
C GLY A 44 0.89 -9.67 6.91
N LYS A 45 2.15 -9.28 6.66
CA LYS A 45 2.48 -8.00 6.00
C LYS A 45 2.19 -8.12 4.51
N SER A 46 1.76 -7.01 3.90
CA SER A 46 1.57 -6.97 2.45
C SER A 46 2.86 -7.32 1.70
N PRO A 47 2.85 -8.31 0.78
CA PRO A 47 3.97 -8.57 -0.11
C PRO A 47 3.95 -7.71 -1.38
N LEU A 48 2.90 -6.90 -1.58
CA LEU A 48 2.57 -6.23 -2.84
C LEU A 48 3.28 -4.88 -2.97
N CYS A 49 4.60 -4.88 -2.88
CA CYS A 49 5.41 -3.67 -2.94
C CYS A 49 5.68 -3.27 -4.40
N ALA A 50 5.20 -2.10 -4.82
CA ALA A 50 5.56 -1.53 -6.12
C ALA A 50 7.09 -1.29 -6.22
N PRO A 51 7.69 -1.31 -7.42
CA PRO A 51 9.08 -0.90 -7.64
C PRO A 51 9.39 0.50 -7.08
N SER A 52 10.65 0.76 -6.71
CA SER A 52 11.05 2.03 -6.06
C SER A 52 11.29 3.18 -7.03
N ASP A 53 11.71 2.86 -8.24
CA ASP A 53 12.05 3.77 -9.33
C ASP A 53 10.84 4.56 -9.88
N GLY A 54 9.62 4.17 -9.53
CA GLY A 54 8.38 4.87 -9.91
C GLY A 54 7.80 5.81 -8.85
N LEU A 55 8.42 5.95 -7.67
CA LEU A 55 7.91 6.81 -6.60
C LEU A 55 8.79 8.05 -6.43
N PHE A 56 8.18 9.23 -6.53
CA PHE A 56 8.84 10.53 -6.39
C PHE A 56 8.10 11.39 -5.36
N LEU A 57 8.86 12.21 -4.62
CA LEU A 57 8.31 13.28 -3.80
C LEU A 57 8.01 14.46 -4.74
N GLU A 58 6.76 14.91 -4.73
CA GLU A 58 6.30 16.00 -5.60
C GLU A 58 6.44 17.36 -4.90
N GLU A 59 5.87 17.52 -3.71
CA GLU A 59 5.89 18.78 -2.96
C GLU A 59 5.82 18.56 -1.44
N VAL A 60 6.19 19.59 -0.68
CA VAL A 60 6.00 19.70 0.77
C VAL A 60 5.33 21.04 1.04
N VAL A 61 4.13 21.00 1.61
CA VAL A 61 3.35 22.20 1.98
C VAL A 61 3.69 22.58 3.43
N TYR A 62 3.98 23.86 3.65
CA TYR A 62 4.33 24.44 4.95
C TYR A 62 3.23 25.37 5.47
#